data_AF-X1HZD6-F1
#
_entry.id   AF-X1HZD6-F1
#
_cell.length_a   1.000
_cell.length_b   1.000
_cell.length_c   1.000
_cell.angle_alpha   90.00
_cell.angle_beta   90.00
_cell.angle_gamma   90.00
#
_symmetry.space_group_name_H-M   'P 1'
#
loop_
_entity.id
_entity.type
_entity.pdbx_description
1 polymer ?
#
loop_
_entity_poly.entity_id
_entity_poly.type
_entity_poly.pdbx_seq_one_letter_code
_entity_poly.pdbx_strand_id
1 'polypeptide(L)'
;LAEARIGTVSQLPGLNALLVTAQRGELIKASAILKLVDAKEPFVIKAFFPPCGVKNLPSNEQIAAKVGNISIGTFSEPPALAASFLRGKTARAAKSKAIIDIHNDAVIAVAPARELEKIVTAIEELQKGKAPASAEVSLPRKGEPVEPNQISELKAEPALRASLLSMAGSEAELDGIAAPAASFLRSKTAGIVGEAEAGESESDELFDRLLGSLAEAEKKMGESRQVETEPNEPVTVVIVPGPNEPDEPSVGPEQPKEPDLLAAVLERLNALEAAAKEGPEPQREPERTEEQVAV
;
A
#
# COMPACT_ATOMS: atom_id res chain seq x y z
N LEU A 1 1.13 3.46 -8.69
CA LEU A 1 1.64 4.45 -7.71
C LEU A 1 1.79 5.84 -8.33
N ALA A 2 2.48 5.98 -9.46
CA ALA A 2 2.57 7.26 -10.19
C ALA A 2 1.18 7.86 -10.51
N GLU A 3 0.22 7.03 -10.94
CA GLU A 3 -1.17 7.44 -11.19
C GLU A 3 -1.89 7.99 -9.95
N ALA A 4 -1.55 7.46 -8.77
CA ALA A 4 -2.08 7.96 -7.49
C ALA A 4 -1.34 9.21 -6.99
N ARG A 5 -0.28 9.65 -7.68
CA ARG A 5 0.61 10.75 -7.26
C ARG A 5 1.20 10.55 -5.87
N ILE A 6 1.50 9.32 -5.49
CA ILE A 6 2.11 8.96 -4.20
C ILE A 6 3.62 8.83 -4.40
N GLY A 7 4.36 9.85 -3.98
CA GLY A 7 5.82 9.89 -4.07
C GLY A 7 6.38 9.81 -5.50
N THR A 8 7.68 9.56 -5.59
CA THR A 8 8.40 9.23 -6.82
C THR A 8 8.68 7.72 -6.85
N VAL A 9 8.48 7.10 -8.01
CA VAL A 9 8.61 5.65 -8.17
C VAL A 9 9.49 5.36 -9.38
N SER A 10 10.50 4.53 -9.16
CA SER A 10 11.36 3.99 -10.22
C SER A 10 11.34 2.46 -10.16
N GLN A 11 11.21 1.82 -11.32
CA GLN A 11 11.44 0.38 -11.41
C GLN A 11 12.95 0.12 -11.39
N LEU A 12 13.39 -0.90 -10.65
CA LEU A 12 14.79 -1.32 -10.65
C LEU A 12 15.01 -2.31 -11.81
N PRO A 13 15.88 -2.02 -12.78
CA PRO A 13 16.10 -2.91 -13.92
C PRO A 13 16.66 -4.25 -13.46
N GLY A 14 16.19 -5.34 -14.08
CA GLY A 14 16.60 -6.71 -13.74
C GLY A 14 15.96 -7.28 -12.47
N LEU A 15 15.17 -6.49 -11.74
CA LEU A 15 14.46 -6.91 -10.53
C LEU A 15 12.96 -6.64 -10.67
N ASN A 16 12.13 -7.52 -10.11
CA ASN A 16 10.70 -7.27 -9.92
C ASN A 16 10.47 -6.41 -8.66
N ALA A 17 11.16 -5.27 -8.59
CA ALA A 17 11.19 -4.39 -7.43
C ALA A 17 10.96 -2.92 -7.83
N LEU A 18 10.35 -2.17 -6.92
CA LEU A 18 10.10 -0.74 -7.07
C LEU A 18 10.88 0.02 -5.99
N LEU A 19 11.65 1.02 -6.41
CA LEU A 19 12.22 2.03 -5.53
C LEU A 19 11.20 3.15 -5.36
N VAL A 20 10.76 3.39 -4.13
CA VAL A 20 9.77 4.42 -3.79
C VAL A 20 10.40 5.45 -2.86
N THR A 21 10.42 6.71 -3.28
CA THR A 21 10.91 7.86 -2.50
C THR A 21 9.76 8.83 -2.24
N ALA A 22 9.41 9.02 -0.96
CA ALA A 22 8.25 9.82 -0.57
C ALA A 22 8.36 10.29 0.89
N GLN A 23 7.44 11.14 1.33
CA GLN A 23 7.33 11.48 2.76
C GLN A 23 6.81 10.29 3.58
N ARG A 24 7.06 10.27 4.89
CA ARG A 24 6.63 9.17 5.79
C ARG A 24 5.15 8.80 5.61
N GLY A 25 4.27 9.80 5.53
CA GLY A 25 2.83 9.57 5.34
C GLY A 25 2.51 8.89 4.00
N GLU A 26 3.17 9.31 2.93
CA GLU A 26 3.01 8.73 1.58
C GLU A 26 3.59 7.31 1.47
N LEU A 27 4.70 7.03 2.16
CA LEU A 27 5.28 5.69 2.21
C LEU A 27 4.33 4.68 2.86
N ILE A 28 3.56 5.10 3.89
CA ILE A 28 2.52 4.25 4.49
C ILE A 28 1.44 3.93 3.45
N LYS A 29 0.95 4.94 2.71
CA LYS A 29 -0.04 4.74 1.64
C LYS A 29 0.50 3.83 0.52
N ALA A 30 1.73 4.06 0.08
CA ALA A 30 2.39 3.23 -0.92
C ALA A 30 2.47 1.77 -0.44
N SER A 31 2.84 1.54 0.82
CA SER A 31 2.89 0.19 1.40
C SER A 31 1.52 -0.49 1.42
N ALA A 32 0.44 0.25 1.70
CA ALA A 32 -0.92 -0.27 1.70
C ALA A 32 -1.37 -0.68 0.29
N ILE A 33 -1.05 0.14 -0.72
CA ILE A 33 -1.32 -0.17 -2.12
C ILE A 33 -0.52 -1.40 -2.55
N LEU A 34 0.78 -1.45 -2.28
CA LEU A 34 1.64 -2.57 -2.67
C LEU A 34 1.17 -3.89 -2.05
N LYS A 35 0.80 -3.89 -0.77
CA LYS A 35 0.20 -5.06 -0.11
C LYS A 35 -1.12 -5.51 -0.76
N LEU A 36 -1.90 -4.59 -1.30
CA LEU A 36 -3.16 -4.90 -1.96
C LEU A 36 -2.95 -5.48 -3.37
N VAL A 37 -2.04 -4.88 -4.14
CA VAL A 37 -1.79 -5.23 -5.56
C VAL A 37 -0.83 -6.41 -5.73
N ASP A 38 -0.12 -6.82 -4.69
CA ASP A 38 0.68 -8.06 -4.65
C ASP A 38 -0.21 -9.31 -4.53
N ALA A 39 -1.19 -9.39 -5.43
CA ALA A 39 -2.14 -10.47 -5.55
C ALA A 39 -2.21 -10.93 -7.02
N LYS A 40 -2.69 -12.15 -7.24
CA LYS A 40 -2.76 -12.75 -8.59
C LYS A 40 -3.73 -12.04 -9.54
N GLU A 41 -4.70 -11.31 -9.00
CA GLU A 41 -5.72 -10.61 -9.80
C GLU A 41 -5.21 -9.24 -10.26
N PRO A 42 -5.55 -8.76 -11.47
CA PRO A 42 -5.14 -7.42 -11.92
C PRO A 42 -5.87 -6.30 -11.18
N PHE A 43 -5.09 -5.33 -10.71
CA PHE A 43 -5.58 -4.11 -10.05
C PHE A 43 -5.40 -2.89 -10.94
N VAL A 44 -6.31 -1.93 -10.79
CA VAL A 44 -6.26 -0.62 -11.45
C VAL A 44 -6.32 0.47 -10.39
N ILE A 45 -5.51 1.51 -10.58
CA ILE A 45 -5.51 2.72 -9.77
C ILE A 45 -6.20 3.81 -10.57
N LYS A 46 -7.21 4.45 -10.01
CA LYS A 46 -7.91 5.55 -10.68
C LYS A 46 -8.19 6.68 -9.72
N ALA A 47 -7.85 7.89 -10.16
CA ALA A 47 -8.25 9.11 -9.49
C ALA A 47 -9.64 9.53 -9.99
N PHE A 48 -10.58 9.66 -9.07
CA PHE A 48 -11.93 10.13 -9.27
C PHE A 48 -12.10 11.56 -8.75
N PHE A 49 -12.89 12.32 -9.49
CA PHE A 49 -13.32 13.69 -9.20
C PHE A 49 -12.20 14.75 -9.13
N PRO A 50 -12.50 15.98 -9.59
CA PRO A 50 -11.68 17.14 -9.24
C PRO A 50 -11.74 17.42 -7.73
N PRO A 51 -10.78 18.21 -7.20
CA PRO A 51 -10.70 18.66 -5.80
C PRO A 51 -12.02 19.09 -5.14
N CYS A 52 -12.94 19.63 -5.93
CA CYS A 52 -14.20 20.19 -5.43
C CYS A 52 -15.27 19.14 -5.08
N GLY A 53 -15.14 17.88 -5.53
CA GLY A 53 -16.15 16.84 -5.35
C GLY A 53 -16.10 16.08 -4.02
N VAL A 54 -15.04 16.29 -3.22
CA VAL A 54 -14.69 15.45 -2.08
C VAL A 54 -15.72 15.50 -0.94
N LYS A 55 -16.39 16.65 -0.74
CA LYS A 55 -17.30 16.87 0.40
C LYS A 55 -18.51 15.92 0.44
N ASN A 56 -18.85 15.30 -0.69
CA ASN A 56 -20.03 14.44 -0.82
C ASN A 56 -19.70 12.98 -1.14
N LEU A 57 -18.49 12.51 -0.81
CA LEU A 57 -18.16 11.10 -0.99
C LEU A 57 -19.02 10.23 -0.04
N PRO A 58 -19.73 9.20 -0.54
CA PRO A 58 -20.41 8.22 0.31
C PRO A 58 -19.41 7.44 1.17
N SER A 59 -19.86 6.86 2.29
CA SER A 59 -18.96 6.09 3.15
C SER A 59 -18.51 4.80 2.47
N ASN A 60 -17.30 4.32 2.80
CA ASN A 60 -16.76 3.08 2.23
C ASN A 60 -17.68 1.87 2.48
N GLU A 61 -18.39 1.85 3.61
CA GLU A 61 -19.40 0.84 3.94
C GLU A 61 -20.62 0.90 3.01
N GLN A 62 -21.12 2.10 2.69
CA GLN A 62 -22.22 2.28 1.76
C GLN A 62 -21.83 1.85 0.35
N ILE A 63 -20.62 2.20 -0.10
CA ILE A 63 -20.10 1.78 -1.40
C ILE A 63 -19.97 0.25 -1.41
N ALA A 64 -19.39 -0.36 -0.38
CA ALA A 64 -19.22 -1.81 -0.29
C ALA A 64 -20.56 -2.56 -0.28
N ALA A 65 -21.56 -2.05 0.45
CA ALA A 65 -22.90 -2.62 0.48
C ALA A 65 -23.59 -2.54 -0.89
N LYS A 66 -23.38 -1.45 -1.63
CA LYS A 66 -23.97 -1.23 -2.95
C LYS A 66 -23.32 -2.07 -4.04
N VAL A 67 -21.99 -2.19 -4.04
CA VAL A 67 -21.23 -3.02 -5.00
C VAL A 67 -21.44 -4.51 -4.71
N GLY A 68 -21.45 -4.89 -3.43
CA GLY A 68 -21.56 -6.27 -2.99
C GLY A 68 -20.26 -7.07 -3.16
N ASN A 69 -20.05 -8.09 -2.33
CA ASN A 69 -18.91 -9.02 -2.39
C ASN A 69 -17.51 -8.37 -2.39
N ILE A 70 -17.40 -7.11 -1.95
CA ILE A 70 -16.15 -6.36 -1.85
C ILE A 70 -15.95 -5.84 -0.43
N SER A 71 -14.69 -5.77 0.00
CA SER A 71 -14.27 -5.11 1.23
C SER A 71 -13.48 -3.86 0.84
N ILE A 72 -13.98 -2.69 1.24
CA ILE A 72 -13.38 -1.38 0.91
C ILE A 72 -12.78 -0.81 2.19
N GLY A 73 -11.49 -0.52 2.17
CA GLY A 73 -10.78 0.17 3.24
C GLY A 73 -10.24 1.54 2.80
N THR A 74 -9.48 2.19 3.68
CA THR A 74 -8.77 3.45 3.42
C THR A 74 -7.27 3.19 3.33
N PHE A 75 -6.43 4.22 3.09
CA PHE A 75 -4.99 4.01 3.13
C PHE A 75 -4.46 3.75 4.55
N SER A 76 -5.10 4.35 5.55
CA SER A 76 -4.74 4.17 6.97
C SER A 76 -5.25 2.83 7.51
N GLU A 77 -6.42 2.41 7.06
CA GLU A 77 -7.07 1.15 7.44
C GLU A 77 -7.38 0.34 6.18
N PRO A 78 -6.35 -0.24 5.54
CA PRO A 78 -6.55 -1.05 4.35
C PRO A 78 -7.40 -2.27 4.71
N PRO A 79 -8.20 -2.81 3.75
CA PRO A 79 -8.97 -4.02 4.01
C PRO A 79 -8.00 -5.11 4.43
N ALA A 80 -8.28 -5.75 5.57
CA ALA A 80 -7.42 -6.79 6.10
C ALA A 80 -7.13 -7.79 4.97
N LEU A 81 -5.84 -7.98 4.66
CA LEU A 81 -5.40 -9.09 3.85
C LEU A 81 -5.81 -10.32 4.63
N ALA A 82 -6.99 -10.86 4.33
CA ALA A 82 -7.60 -11.91 5.13
C ALA A 82 -6.55 -12.98 5.46
N ALA A 83 -6.05 -12.95 6.69
CA ALA A 83 -5.48 -14.09 7.35
C ALA A 83 -6.65 -15.02 7.69
N SER A 84 -7.37 -15.47 6.66
CA SER A 84 -8.42 -16.49 6.73
C SER A 84 -7.86 -17.85 7.13
N PHE A 85 -6.58 -17.93 7.52
CA PHE A 85 -5.94 -19.12 8.04
C PHE A 85 -6.29 -19.42 9.50
N LEU A 86 -6.81 -18.47 10.30
CA LEU A 86 -6.92 -18.67 11.77
C LEU A 86 -8.32 -18.55 12.41
N ARG A 87 -9.41 -18.38 11.66
CA ARG A 87 -10.75 -18.36 12.31
C ARG A 87 -11.79 -19.17 11.55
N GLY A 88 -12.02 -20.37 12.08
CA GLY A 88 -13.18 -21.25 11.97
C GLY A 88 -14.18 -21.01 10.82
N LYS A 89 -14.14 -21.92 9.83
CA LYS A 89 -15.25 -22.55 9.07
C LYS A 89 -16.42 -21.74 8.49
N THR A 90 -16.51 -20.43 8.68
CA THR A 90 -17.47 -19.57 7.97
C THR A 90 -16.73 -18.44 7.25
N ALA A 91 -15.60 -18.78 6.63
CA ALA A 91 -14.91 -17.94 5.66
C ALA A 91 -15.83 -17.72 4.45
N ARG A 92 -16.79 -16.81 4.64
CA ARG A 92 -17.67 -16.27 3.61
C ARG A 92 -16.76 -15.84 2.46
N ALA A 93 -17.04 -16.38 1.27
CA ALA A 93 -16.23 -16.30 0.05
C ALA A 93 -15.32 -15.07 0.00
N ALA A 94 -14.04 -15.29 -0.35
CA ALA A 94 -13.01 -14.27 -0.42
C ALA A 94 -13.53 -13.01 -1.12
N LYS A 95 -13.88 -12.00 -0.32
CA LYS A 95 -14.39 -10.74 -0.84
C LYS A 95 -13.25 -10.06 -1.57
N SER A 96 -13.53 -9.54 -2.77
CA SER A 96 -12.59 -8.67 -3.48
C SER A 96 -12.18 -7.53 -2.55
N LYS A 97 -10.96 -7.04 -2.66
CA LYS A 97 -10.42 -6.02 -1.76
C LYS A 97 -10.18 -4.74 -2.55
N ALA A 98 -10.55 -3.59 -1.99
CA ALA A 98 -10.26 -2.30 -2.58
C ALA A 98 -9.90 -1.27 -1.51
N ILE A 99 -9.16 -0.25 -1.92
CA ILE A 99 -8.93 0.97 -1.12
C ILE A 99 -9.62 2.12 -1.85
N ILE A 100 -10.43 2.89 -1.12
CA ILE A 100 -10.98 4.16 -1.59
C ILE A 100 -10.71 5.18 -0.50
N ASP A 101 -9.97 6.23 -0.85
CA ASP A 101 -9.56 7.25 0.10
C ASP A 101 -9.23 8.56 -0.62
N ILE A 102 -9.10 9.65 0.14
CA ILE A 102 -8.81 10.98 -0.36
C ILE A 102 -7.30 11.25 -0.24
N HIS A 103 -6.69 11.71 -1.33
CA HIS A 103 -5.29 12.12 -1.35
C HIS A 103 -5.07 13.29 -2.31
N ASN A 104 -4.44 14.36 -1.82
CA ASN A 104 -4.16 15.58 -2.59
C ASN A 104 -5.44 16.13 -3.24
N ASP A 105 -6.51 16.19 -2.44
CA ASP A 105 -7.87 16.57 -2.83
C ASP A 105 -8.52 15.69 -3.92
N ALA A 106 -7.88 14.61 -4.37
CA ALA A 106 -8.49 13.65 -5.30
C ALA A 106 -8.97 12.40 -4.57
N VAL A 107 -10.08 11.81 -5.01
CA VAL A 107 -10.53 10.52 -4.50
C VAL A 107 -9.77 9.45 -5.26
N ILE A 108 -8.90 8.70 -4.61
CA ILE A 108 -8.15 7.62 -5.23
C ILE A 108 -8.83 6.31 -4.92
N ALA A 109 -9.08 5.50 -5.96
CA ALA A 109 -9.50 4.12 -5.80
C ALA A 109 -8.46 3.17 -6.36
N VAL A 110 -8.19 2.12 -5.59
CA VAL A 110 -7.37 0.98 -5.97
C VAL A 110 -8.23 -0.26 -5.82
N ALA A 111 -8.60 -0.88 -6.93
CA ALA A 111 -9.54 -2.00 -6.95
C ALA A 111 -9.21 -2.99 -8.07
N PRO A 112 -9.72 -4.23 -8.01
CA PRO A 112 -9.62 -5.16 -9.12
C PRO A 112 -10.26 -4.55 -10.37
N ALA A 113 -9.63 -4.78 -11.52
CA ALA A 113 -10.07 -4.18 -12.78
C ALA A 113 -11.57 -4.43 -13.07
N ARG A 114 -12.07 -5.61 -12.67
CA ARG A 114 -13.47 -6.06 -12.86
C ARG A 114 -14.49 -5.35 -11.97
N GLU A 115 -14.07 -4.79 -10.85
CA GLU A 115 -14.95 -4.16 -9.85
C GLU A 115 -14.89 -2.63 -9.91
N LEU A 116 -13.88 -2.05 -10.56
CA LEU A 116 -13.68 -0.61 -10.62
C LEU A 116 -14.89 0.14 -11.21
N GLU A 117 -15.45 -0.34 -12.32
CA GLU A 117 -16.62 0.30 -12.94
C GLU A 117 -17.86 0.24 -12.05
N LYS A 118 -18.06 -0.87 -11.33
CA LYS A 118 -19.17 -1.01 -10.38
C LYS A 118 -19.03 -0.05 -9.21
N ILE A 119 -17.81 0.15 -8.71
CA ILE A 119 -17.50 1.14 -7.66
C ILE A 119 -17.85 2.54 -8.14
N VAL A 120 -17.46 2.92 -9.37
CA VAL A 120 -17.77 4.25 -9.94
C VAL A 120 -19.27 4.46 -10.02
N THR A 121 -19.99 3.51 -10.62
CA THR A 121 -21.45 3.58 -10.73
C THR A 121 -22.12 3.67 -9.36
N ALA A 122 -21.65 2.89 -8.38
CA ALA A 122 -22.17 2.94 -7.02
C ALA A 122 -21.95 4.31 -6.36
N ILE A 123 -20.77 4.91 -6.53
CA ILE A 123 -20.49 6.26 -6.00
C ILE A 123 -21.40 7.30 -6.66
N GLU A 124 -21.57 7.27 -7.99
CA GLU A 124 -22.44 8.19 -8.71
C GLU A 124 -23.91 8.06 -8.31
N GLU A 125 -24.41 6.84 -8.17
CA GLU A 125 -25.79 6.58 -7.72
C GLU A 125 -26.02 7.06 -6.29
N LEU A 126 -25.08 6.81 -5.38
CA LEU A 126 -25.17 7.27 -3.99
C LEU A 126 -25.09 8.80 -3.89
N GLN A 127 -24.31 9.45 -4.75
CA GLN A 127 -24.26 10.92 -4.83
C GLN A 127 -25.57 11.51 -5.37
N LYS A 128 -26.16 10.91 -6.41
CA LYS A 128 -27.45 11.33 -6.97
C LYS A 128 -28.61 11.09 -5.99
N GLY A 129 -28.57 9.97 -5.28
CA GLY A 129 -29.59 9.57 -4.29
C GLY A 129 -29.54 10.39 -3.00
N LYS A 130 -28.42 11.05 -2.69
CA LYS A 130 -28.28 12.03 -1.61
C LYS A 130 -28.89 13.39 -1.99
N ALA A 131 -29.98 13.38 -2.75
CA ALA A 131 -30.93 14.48 -2.73
C ALA A 131 -31.43 14.62 -1.28
N PRO A 132 -31.57 15.85 -0.74
CA PRO A 132 -31.80 16.08 0.67
C PRO A 132 -33.13 15.48 1.12
N ALA A 133 -33.08 14.23 1.58
CA ALA A 133 -34.16 13.59 2.33
C ALA A 133 -34.27 14.16 3.77
N SER A 134 -33.58 15.26 4.07
CA SER A 134 -33.79 16.07 5.28
C SER A 134 -34.83 17.16 5.01
N ALA A 135 -35.99 16.71 4.57
CA ALA A 135 -37.27 17.33 4.89
C ALA A 135 -38.20 16.16 5.25
N GLU A 136 -37.77 15.34 6.23
CA GLU A 136 -38.73 14.66 7.07
C GLU A 136 -39.54 15.75 7.77
N VAL A 137 -40.63 16.10 7.10
CA VAL A 137 -41.87 16.56 7.68
C VAL A 137 -42.05 15.76 8.96
N SER A 138 -41.76 16.43 10.07
CA SER A 138 -42.28 16.08 11.37
C SER A 138 -43.80 16.11 11.23
N LEU A 139 -44.37 14.98 10.81
CA LEU A 139 -45.78 14.73 10.92
C LEU A 139 -46.10 14.89 12.41
N PRO A 140 -46.94 15.86 12.79
CA PRO A 140 -47.34 16.01 14.17
C PRO A 140 -47.97 14.69 14.60
N ARG A 141 -47.35 14.00 15.57
CA ARG A 141 -47.99 12.90 16.28
C ARG A 141 -49.23 13.48 16.94
N LYS A 142 -50.37 13.20 16.31
CA LYS A 142 -51.69 13.56 16.80
C LYS A 142 -51.96 12.74 18.05
N GLY A 143 -51.94 13.41 19.20
CA GLY A 143 -52.68 13.02 20.40
C GLY A 143 -51.92 12.15 21.40
N GLU A 144 -51.08 12.76 22.22
CA GLU A 144 -51.07 12.44 23.65
C GLU A 144 -51.41 13.72 24.43
N PRO A 145 -52.29 13.63 25.44
CA PRO A 145 -52.69 14.77 26.24
C PRO A 145 -51.51 15.26 27.08
N VAL A 146 -51.18 16.52 26.86
CA VAL A 146 -50.21 17.31 27.63
C VAL A 146 -50.69 17.39 29.08
N GLU A 147 -49.93 16.79 30.01
CA GLU A 147 -49.98 17.18 31.41
C GLU A 147 -49.25 18.52 31.57
N PRO A 148 -49.88 19.54 32.16
CA PRO A 148 -49.28 20.86 32.31
C PRO A 148 -48.55 20.92 33.64
N ASN A 149 -47.21 20.85 33.66
CA ASN A 149 -46.50 21.58 34.71
C ASN A 149 -44.99 21.77 34.52
N GLN A 150 -44.57 22.98 34.87
CA GLN A 150 -43.21 23.46 35.20
C GLN A 150 -42.40 24.06 34.05
N ILE A 151 -42.78 25.30 33.77
CA ILE A 151 -41.93 26.40 33.33
C ILE A 151 -40.74 26.49 34.30
N SER A 152 -39.56 26.09 33.85
CA SER A 152 -38.29 26.51 34.46
C SER A 152 -37.60 27.48 33.50
N GLU A 153 -37.69 28.72 33.92
CA GLU A 153 -37.07 29.93 33.40
C GLU A 153 -35.54 29.79 33.44
N LEU A 154 -34.89 29.62 32.29
CA LEU A 154 -33.43 29.75 32.18
C LEU A 154 -33.09 30.84 31.18
N LYS A 155 -32.87 32.01 31.79
CA LYS A 155 -32.08 33.17 31.36
C LYS A 155 -31.20 32.97 30.13
N ALA A 156 -31.38 33.91 29.21
CA ALA A 156 -30.44 34.26 28.16
C ALA A 156 -29.08 34.68 28.72
N GLU A 157 -28.00 34.18 28.11
CA GLU A 157 -26.69 34.85 28.08
C GLU A 157 -26.25 35.05 26.62
N PRO A 158 -25.93 36.29 26.21
CA PRO A 158 -25.32 36.59 24.92
C PRO A 158 -23.82 36.89 25.09
N ALA A 159 -22.99 35.86 25.01
CA ALA A 159 -21.55 36.00 24.77
C ALA A 159 -21.13 34.71 24.05
N LEU A 160 -20.71 34.71 22.80
CA LEU A 160 -19.32 34.93 22.41
C LEU A 160 -19.29 35.28 20.91
N ARG A 161 -19.29 36.57 20.59
CA ARG A 161 -18.90 37.12 19.29
C ARG A 161 -17.60 37.90 19.46
N ALA A 162 -16.47 37.21 19.55
CA ALA A 162 -15.13 37.80 19.34
C ALA A 162 -14.03 36.71 19.43
N SER A 163 -13.72 36.04 18.32
CA SER A 163 -12.41 35.35 18.16
C SER A 163 -12.04 35.08 16.70
N LEU A 164 -12.59 35.86 15.75
CA LEU A 164 -12.41 35.62 14.31
C LEU A 164 -11.47 36.64 13.64
N LEU A 165 -10.52 37.23 14.39
CA LEU A 165 -9.61 38.23 13.84
C LEU A 165 -8.25 38.29 14.56
N SER A 166 -7.41 37.26 14.39
CA SER A 166 -5.96 37.39 14.63
C SER A 166 -5.18 36.18 14.11
N MET A 167 -4.83 36.14 12.81
CA MET A 167 -3.62 35.46 12.31
C MET A 167 -3.22 36.04 10.94
N ALA A 168 -3.01 37.36 10.91
CA ALA A 168 -2.27 38.01 9.84
C ALA A 168 -1.00 38.61 10.45
N GLY A 169 0.16 38.21 9.93
CA GLY A 169 1.43 38.91 10.15
C GLY A 169 2.45 38.17 11.01
N SER A 170 3.35 37.43 10.37
CA SER A 170 4.77 37.43 10.71
C SER A 170 5.57 36.82 9.56
N GLU A 171 5.87 37.66 8.57
CA GLU A 171 7.07 37.50 7.74
C GLU A 171 8.25 37.98 8.58
N ALA A 172 9.19 37.07 8.87
CA ALA A 172 10.51 37.42 9.35
C ALA A 172 11.49 36.32 8.89
N GLU A 173 12.39 36.72 8.00
CA GLU A 173 13.74 36.17 7.85
C GLU A 173 14.29 35.61 9.16
N LEU A 174 14.82 34.38 9.13
CA LEU A 174 16.09 34.09 9.82
C LEU A 174 16.81 32.94 9.09
N ASP A 175 18.02 33.29 8.66
CA ASP A 175 19.09 32.43 8.20
C ASP A 175 19.44 31.31 9.19
N GLY A 176 19.80 30.16 8.60
CA GLY A 176 20.91 29.30 9.01
C GLY A 176 21.03 28.85 10.47
N ILE A 177 20.59 27.63 10.77
CA ILE A 177 21.27 26.80 11.77
C ILE A 177 21.34 25.35 11.28
N ALA A 178 22.58 24.88 11.22
CA ALA A 178 22.98 23.52 10.96
C ALA A 178 22.42 22.51 11.99
N ALA A 179 22.37 21.25 11.58
CA ALA A 179 22.09 20.06 12.39
C ALA A 179 22.91 20.03 13.72
N PRO A 180 22.50 19.27 14.76
CA PRO A 180 22.50 17.81 14.66
C PRO A 180 21.37 17.07 15.41
N ALA A 181 21.38 15.77 15.15
CA ALA A 181 20.59 14.67 15.66
C ALA A 181 20.35 14.58 17.18
N ALA A 182 19.39 13.70 17.47
CA ALA A 182 19.23 12.87 18.67
C ALA A 182 18.37 13.42 19.81
N SER A 183 17.61 12.49 20.41
CA SER A 183 16.80 12.56 21.63
C SER A 183 15.42 13.24 21.54
N PHE A 184 14.39 12.50 21.13
CA PHE A 184 13.01 12.76 21.62
C PHE A 184 12.10 11.52 21.48
N LEU A 185 12.38 10.48 22.28
CA LEU A 185 11.37 9.48 22.66
C LEU A 185 11.31 9.46 24.19
N ARG A 186 10.56 10.42 24.76
CA ARG A 186 10.13 10.35 26.15
C ARG A 186 8.71 9.82 26.16
N SER A 187 8.60 8.54 26.46
CA SER A 187 7.38 7.80 26.74
C SER A 187 6.56 8.49 27.83
N LYS A 188 5.26 8.65 27.57
CA LYS A 188 4.26 9.05 28.57
C LYS A 188 3.12 8.03 28.51
N THR A 189 3.31 6.90 29.17
CA THR A 189 2.23 5.98 29.54
C THR A 189 1.96 6.16 31.03
N ALA A 190 0.93 6.95 31.32
CA ALA A 190 0.39 7.08 32.66
C ALA A 190 -0.81 6.13 32.79
N GLY A 191 -0.70 5.20 33.74
CA GLY A 191 -1.81 4.76 34.59
C GLY A 191 -2.79 3.75 34.02
N ILE A 192 -2.48 2.46 34.18
CA ILE A 192 -3.48 1.44 34.53
C ILE A 192 -2.89 0.60 35.66
N VAL A 193 -3.39 0.83 36.88
CA VAL A 193 -3.15 -0.01 38.05
C VAL A 193 -4.13 -1.17 37.98
N GLY A 194 -3.61 -2.38 37.88
CA GLY A 194 -4.38 -3.62 37.94
C GLY A 194 -3.43 -4.78 38.23
N GLU A 195 -3.42 -5.22 39.48
CA GLU A 195 -2.70 -6.39 39.97
C GLU A 195 -3.14 -7.66 39.23
N ALA A 196 -2.21 -8.41 38.63
CA ALA A 196 -2.30 -9.85 38.41
C ALA A 196 -0.97 -10.43 37.87
N GLU A 197 -0.26 -11.10 38.77
CA GLU A 197 0.51 -12.35 38.60
C GLU A 197 1.55 -12.49 37.47
N ALA A 198 2.81 -12.39 37.89
CA ALA A 198 4.00 -13.16 37.50
C ALA A 198 3.92 -14.00 36.20
N GLY A 199 4.40 -13.41 35.11
CA GLY A 199 4.65 -14.10 33.84
C GLY A 199 5.43 -13.23 32.85
N GLU A 200 6.48 -12.54 33.30
CA GLU A 200 7.29 -11.64 32.48
C GLU A 200 8.77 -12.03 32.58
N SER A 201 9.26 -12.81 31.60
CA SER A 201 10.71 -12.91 31.34
C SER A 201 11.08 -13.50 29.97
N GLU A 202 10.14 -14.06 29.19
CA GLU A 202 10.51 -14.68 27.90
C GLU A 202 10.77 -13.69 26.75
N SER A 203 10.22 -12.47 26.80
CA SER A 203 10.37 -11.49 25.72
C SER A 203 11.75 -10.82 25.71
N ASP A 204 12.37 -10.66 26.87
CA ASP A 204 13.67 -9.96 26.98
C ASP A 204 14.82 -10.89 26.57
N GLU A 205 14.74 -12.18 26.86
CA GLU A 205 15.74 -13.17 26.43
C GLU A 205 15.81 -13.33 24.91
N LEU A 206 14.68 -13.19 24.20
CA LEU A 206 14.66 -13.25 22.74
C LEU A 206 15.35 -12.03 22.11
N PHE A 207 15.23 -10.86 22.73
CA PHE A 207 15.85 -9.64 22.22
C PHE A 207 17.37 -9.66 22.40
N ASP A 208 17.85 -10.12 23.55
CA ASP A 208 19.29 -10.29 23.82
C ASP A 208 19.93 -11.33 22.91
N ARG A 209 19.21 -12.41 22.58
CA ARG A 209 19.70 -13.46 21.67
C ARG A 209 19.80 -12.99 20.22
N LEU A 210 18.92 -12.09 19.78
CA LEU A 210 18.99 -11.45 18.45
C LEU A 210 20.17 -10.48 18.35
N LEU A 211 20.41 -9.68 19.39
CA LEU A 211 21.53 -8.74 19.43
C LEU A 211 22.89 -9.45 19.46
N GLY A 212 22.99 -10.55 20.21
CA GLY A 212 24.20 -11.38 20.25
C GLY A 212 24.54 -12.02 18.89
N SER A 213 23.52 -12.50 18.15
CA SER A 213 23.72 -13.16 16.87
C SER A 213 24.17 -12.20 15.75
N LEU A 214 23.78 -10.91 15.83
CA LEU A 214 24.20 -9.90 14.85
C LEU A 214 25.69 -9.54 14.97
N ALA A 215 26.19 -9.40 16.20
CA ALA A 215 27.60 -9.11 16.47
C ALA A 215 28.53 -10.26 16.04
N GLU A 216 28.06 -11.51 16.16
CA GLU A 216 28.82 -12.69 15.75
C GLU A 216 28.90 -12.84 14.22
N ALA A 217 27.85 -12.46 13.50
CA ALA A 217 27.83 -12.47 12.04
C ALA A 217 28.78 -11.42 11.42
N GLU A 218 28.90 -10.24 12.03
CA GLU A 218 29.80 -9.18 11.56
C GLU A 218 31.28 -9.60 11.69
N LYS A 219 31.63 -10.29 12.78
CA LYS A 219 32.98 -10.80 12.99
C LYS A 219 33.37 -11.87 11.96
N LYS A 220 32.41 -12.67 11.49
CA LYS A 220 32.66 -13.77 10.54
C LYS A 220 32.78 -13.31 9.08
N MET A 221 32.24 -12.14 8.74
CA MET A 221 32.38 -11.56 7.39
C MET A 221 33.68 -10.77 7.18
N GLY A 222 34.35 -10.35 8.26
CA GLY A 222 35.64 -9.64 8.17
C GLY A 222 36.82 -10.51 7.71
N GLU A 223 36.70 -11.84 7.79
CA GLU A 223 37.81 -12.77 7.54
C GLU A 223 37.81 -13.40 6.13
N SER A 224 36.78 -13.15 5.32
CA SER A 224 36.61 -13.81 4.00
C SER A 224 36.81 -12.89 2.78
N ARG A 225 37.45 -11.72 2.95
CA ARG A 225 37.66 -10.78 1.85
C ARG A 225 39.07 -10.20 1.76
N GLN A 226 40.08 -11.07 1.73
CA GLN A 226 41.33 -10.79 1.02
C GLN A 226 41.28 -11.48 -0.34
N VAL A 227 40.63 -10.82 -1.31
CA VAL A 227 40.91 -11.05 -2.72
C VAL A 227 41.60 -9.78 -3.18
N GLU A 228 42.92 -9.88 -3.39
CA GLU A 228 43.70 -8.88 -4.10
C GLU A 228 43.01 -8.58 -5.43
N THR A 229 42.42 -7.38 -5.52
CA THR A 229 42.00 -6.83 -6.80
C THR A 229 43.12 -5.91 -7.22
N GLU A 230 43.80 -6.31 -8.30
CA GLU A 230 44.80 -5.47 -8.96
C GLU A 230 44.15 -4.13 -9.37
N PRO A 231 44.90 -3.02 -9.27
CA PRO A 231 44.39 -1.70 -9.59
C PRO A 231 44.18 -1.58 -11.10
N ASN A 232 42.92 -1.59 -11.54
CA ASN A 232 42.58 -1.20 -12.91
C ASN A 232 42.96 0.27 -13.12
N GLU A 233 43.90 0.49 -14.04
CA GLU A 233 44.34 1.82 -14.45
C GLU A 233 43.17 2.62 -15.06
N PRO A 234 43.13 3.95 -14.83
CA PRO A 234 42.09 4.80 -15.37
C PRO A 234 42.28 4.96 -16.89
N VAL A 235 41.33 4.43 -17.67
CA VAL A 235 41.20 4.73 -19.10
C VAL A 235 40.90 6.23 -19.24
N THR A 236 41.91 6.98 -19.66
CA THR A 236 41.83 8.39 -20.01
C THR A 236 41.21 8.51 -21.39
N VAL A 237 39.90 8.81 -21.45
CA VAL A 237 39.24 9.18 -22.71
C VAL A 237 39.65 10.62 -23.05
N VAL A 238 40.65 10.75 -23.91
CA VAL A 238 41.05 12.03 -24.51
C VAL A 238 40.02 12.39 -25.57
N ILE A 239 39.14 13.34 -25.26
CA ILE A 239 38.25 13.97 -26.24
C ILE A 239 39.09 14.99 -27.02
N VAL A 240 39.43 14.64 -28.26
CA VAL A 240 40.04 15.56 -29.23
C VAL A 240 38.91 16.33 -29.93
N PRO A 241 38.83 17.66 -29.84
CA PRO A 241 37.97 18.45 -30.70
C PRO A 241 38.68 18.65 -32.05
N GLY A 242 38.26 17.87 -33.05
CA GLY A 242 38.68 18.02 -34.44
C GLY A 242 37.76 18.98 -35.21
N PRO A 243 38.31 19.88 -36.05
CA PRO A 243 37.57 20.95 -36.72
C PRO A 243 36.85 20.47 -37.99
N ASN A 244 35.79 21.20 -38.31
CA ASN A 244 35.01 21.25 -39.56
C ASN A 244 35.75 20.77 -40.82
N GLU A 245 35.13 19.84 -41.55
CA GLU A 245 35.17 19.74 -43.02
C GLU A 245 34.07 18.78 -43.54
N PRO A 246 33.73 18.77 -44.85
CA PRO A 246 32.39 19.07 -45.36
C PRO A 246 31.58 17.86 -45.85
N ASP A 247 30.30 18.12 -46.11
CA ASP A 247 29.25 17.22 -46.60
C ASP A 247 29.70 16.16 -47.63
N GLU A 248 29.69 14.90 -47.22
CA GLU A 248 29.67 13.74 -48.11
C GLU A 248 28.28 13.08 -48.13
N PRO A 249 27.86 12.51 -49.28
CA PRO A 249 26.51 12.00 -49.46
C PRO A 249 26.22 10.72 -48.66
N SER A 250 25.11 10.80 -47.93
CA SER A 250 24.46 9.74 -47.16
C SER A 250 24.41 8.39 -47.87
N VAL A 251 25.28 7.47 -47.44
CA VAL A 251 25.08 6.02 -47.59
C VAL A 251 24.42 5.56 -46.30
N GLY A 252 23.13 5.22 -46.38
CA GLY A 252 22.34 4.80 -45.23
C GLY A 252 22.94 3.56 -44.55
N PRO A 253 23.07 3.55 -43.22
CA PRO A 253 23.53 2.37 -42.51
C PRO A 253 22.51 1.24 -42.69
N GLU A 254 22.97 0.09 -43.17
CA GLU A 254 22.23 -1.17 -43.08
C GLU A 254 21.84 -1.39 -41.61
N GLN A 255 20.54 -1.26 -41.32
CA GLN A 255 19.99 -1.60 -40.03
C GLN A 255 20.32 -3.07 -39.74
N PRO A 256 20.97 -3.39 -38.60
CA PRO A 256 21.08 -4.77 -38.16
C PRO A 256 19.66 -5.30 -37.97
N LYS A 257 19.31 -6.35 -38.72
CA LYS A 257 18.05 -7.07 -38.57
C LYS A 257 17.92 -7.49 -37.10
N GLU A 258 17.06 -6.81 -36.37
CA GLU A 258 16.70 -7.18 -35.01
C GLU A 258 16.19 -8.63 -35.04
N PRO A 259 16.77 -9.54 -34.24
CA PRO A 259 16.25 -10.90 -34.16
C PRO A 259 14.80 -10.81 -33.64
N ASP A 260 13.88 -11.38 -34.40
CA ASP A 260 12.46 -11.37 -34.11
C ASP A 260 12.19 -12.10 -32.79
N LEU A 261 12.22 -11.35 -31.68
CA LEU A 261 12.13 -11.88 -30.32
C LEU A 261 10.82 -12.65 -30.10
N LEU A 262 9.79 -12.35 -30.88
CA LEU A 262 8.51 -13.05 -30.84
C LEU A 262 8.64 -14.50 -31.34
N ALA A 263 9.45 -14.76 -32.36
CA ALA A 263 9.70 -16.11 -32.87
C ALA A 263 10.40 -16.98 -31.82
N ALA A 264 11.39 -16.43 -31.12
CA ALA A 264 12.14 -17.14 -30.07
C ALA A 264 11.28 -17.48 -28.84
N VAL A 265 10.32 -16.62 -28.48
CA VAL A 265 9.39 -16.88 -27.37
C VAL A 265 8.38 -17.97 -27.73
N LEU A 266 7.90 -17.97 -28.97
CA LEU A 266 6.94 -18.98 -29.46
C LEU A 266 7.55 -20.39 -29.50
N GLU A 267 8.83 -20.48 -29.88
CA GLU A 267 9.56 -21.76 -29.92
C GLU A 267 9.76 -22.34 -28.50
N ARG A 268 10.05 -21.51 -27.50
CA ARG A 268 10.17 -21.93 -26.09
C ARG A 268 8.85 -22.41 -25.49
N LEU A 269 7.72 -21.80 -25.84
CA LEU A 269 6.41 -22.24 -25.37
C LEU A 269 6.04 -23.62 -25.91
N ASN A 270 6.29 -23.88 -27.20
CA ASN A 270 6.06 -25.19 -27.80
C ASN A 270 6.93 -26.29 -27.19
N ALA A 271 8.18 -25.99 -26.83
CA ALA A 271 9.08 -26.94 -26.17
C ALA A 271 8.60 -27.35 -24.76
N LEU A 272 8.03 -26.41 -23.99
CA LEU A 272 7.47 -26.70 -22.67
C LEU A 272 6.19 -27.53 -22.74
N GLU A 273 5.37 -27.33 -23.76
CA GLU A 273 4.15 -28.13 -23.95
C GLU A 273 4.47 -29.58 -24.35
N ALA A 274 5.55 -29.80 -25.11
CA ALA A 274 6.02 -31.15 -25.43
C ALA A 274 6.53 -31.90 -24.19
N ALA A 275 7.26 -31.22 -23.30
CA ALA A 275 7.77 -31.82 -22.06
C ALA A 275 6.67 -32.19 -21.06
N ALA A 276 5.52 -31.51 -21.09
CA ALA A 276 4.39 -31.80 -20.20
C ALA A 276 3.57 -33.04 -20.61
N LYS A 277 3.76 -33.56 -21.84
CA LYS A 277 3.09 -34.79 -22.31
C LYS A 277 3.85 -36.07 -21.96
N GLU A 278 5.13 -35.98 -21.60
CA GLU A 278 5.85 -37.09 -20.99
C GLU A 278 5.54 -37.12 -19.49
N GLY A 279 4.42 -37.76 -19.15
CA GLY A 279 4.03 -37.97 -17.77
C GLY A 279 5.11 -38.75 -16.99
N PRO A 280 5.31 -38.45 -15.70
CA PRO A 280 6.30 -39.12 -14.87
C PRO A 280 6.02 -40.63 -14.85
N GLU A 281 7.04 -41.43 -15.21
CA GLU A 281 6.98 -42.88 -15.09
C GLU A 281 6.55 -43.26 -13.66
N PRO A 282 5.54 -44.13 -13.49
CA PRO A 282 5.10 -44.55 -12.18
C PRO A 282 6.22 -45.30 -11.48
N GLN A 283 6.81 -44.66 -10.46
CA GLN A 283 7.74 -45.30 -9.55
C GLN A 283 7.01 -46.47 -8.88
N ARG A 284 7.41 -47.70 -9.24
CA ARG A 284 6.94 -48.92 -8.58
C ARG A 284 7.29 -48.84 -7.10
N GLU A 285 6.27 -48.88 -6.25
CA GLU A 285 6.44 -49.02 -4.82
C GLU A 285 7.22 -50.32 -4.51
N PRO A 286 8.21 -50.27 -3.60
CA PRO A 286 8.89 -51.48 -3.14
C PRO A 286 7.92 -52.32 -2.30
N GLU A 287 7.73 -53.58 -2.69
CA GLU A 287 6.98 -54.59 -1.94
C GLU A 287 7.52 -54.67 -0.50
N ARG A 288 6.67 -54.30 0.47
CA ARG A 288 6.91 -54.56 1.89
C ARG A 288 6.83 -56.06 2.13
N THR A 289 7.98 -56.68 2.39
CA THR A 289 8.06 -58.04 2.90
C THR A 289 7.56 -58.04 4.35
N GLU A 290 6.43 -58.70 4.59
CA GLU A 290 5.92 -58.98 5.94
C GLU A 290 6.81 -60.02 6.61
N GLU A 291 7.66 -59.58 7.54
CA GLU A 291 8.39 -60.46 8.44
C GLU A 291 7.46 -60.87 9.60
N GLN A 292 6.96 -62.09 9.51
CA GLN A 292 6.17 -62.75 10.56
C GLN A 292 7.07 -63.05 11.76
N VAL A 293 6.81 -62.39 12.88
CA VAL A 293 7.36 -62.79 14.19
C VAL A 293 6.48 -63.90 14.77
N ALA A 294 7.03 -65.09 14.82
CA ALA A 294 6.44 -66.26 15.47
C ALA A 294 6.56 -66.15 17.01
N VAL A 295 5.57 -66.78 17.64
CA VAL A 295 5.25 -66.92 19.07
C VAL A 295 6.39 -67.46 19.92
#